data_AF-A0ABD5TWN6-F1
#
_entry.id   AF-A0ABD5TWN6-F1
#
_cell.length_a   1.000
_cell.length_b   1.000
_cell.length_c   1.000
_cell.angle_alpha   90.00
_cell.angle_beta   90.00
_cell.angle_gamma   90.00
#
_symmetry.space_group_name_H-M   'P 1'
#
loop_
_entity.id
_entity.type
_entity.pdbx_description
1 polymer ?
#
loop_
_entity_poly.entity_id
_entity_poly.type
_entity_poly.pdbx_seq_one_letter_code
_entity_poly.pdbx_strand_id
1 'polypeptide(L)'
;MTTIVPVAIGYLLVGTIGLLATTPVLEFESITLPQVSHYYAVGFGAVLIYALGARLLIGFYHVTPSRVISWPTLLAGAVAPLLLGMPLWQEPWFSLGGVLGAVAMTGYLLLVGFVAVETDRSRVELAGILCGSLTGVAAVAVGLSVAFGGGIHDATTLHRTFVLSGFFPLTIVGYAYQFFPVTSGRFPGATTRGVAAAIGLLAVGVLVQGIGVVGQIELVRSVGIACSALGGLGYLYLVTGRFAGWSHARGE
;
A
#
# COMPACT_ATOMS: atom_id res chain seq x y z
N MET A 1 -3.55 13.88 13.45
CA MET A 1 -3.60 12.86 12.38
C MET A 1 -3.76 13.52 11.00
N THR A 2 -4.80 14.32 10.77
CA THR A 2 -4.96 15.11 9.51
C THR A 2 -3.82 16.10 9.25
N THR A 3 -3.12 16.52 10.29
CA THR A 3 -1.94 17.41 10.23
C THR A 3 -0.76 16.84 9.41
N ILE A 4 -0.74 15.54 9.12
CA ILE A 4 0.30 14.90 8.31
C ILE A 4 -0.06 14.85 6.81
N VAL A 5 -1.33 15.06 6.45
CA VAL A 5 -1.75 15.10 5.02
C VAL A 5 -1.01 16.18 4.23
N PRO A 6 -0.81 17.42 4.74
CA PRO A 6 0.02 18.41 4.06
C PRO A 6 1.45 17.96 3.82
N VAL A 7 2.03 17.14 4.71
CA VAL A 7 3.39 16.59 4.54
C VAL A 7 3.44 15.62 3.35
N ALA A 8 2.44 14.74 3.21
CA ALA A 8 2.33 13.85 2.06
C ALA A 8 2.21 14.63 0.74
N ILE A 9 1.41 15.70 0.73
CA ILE A 9 1.27 16.59 -0.44
C ILE A 9 2.60 17.33 -0.72
N GLY A 10 3.33 17.73 0.31
CA GLY A 10 4.67 18.28 0.18
C GLY A 10 5.62 17.30 -0.54
N TYR A 11 5.59 16.01 -0.19
CA TYR A 11 6.36 15.00 -0.89
C TYR A 11 5.92 14.77 -2.35
N LEU A 12 4.63 14.92 -2.66
CA LEU A 12 4.16 14.91 -4.05
C LEU A 12 4.79 16.06 -4.86
N LEU A 13 4.86 17.25 -4.27
CA LEU A 13 5.49 18.41 -4.90
C LEU A 13 7.01 18.19 -5.07
N VAL A 14 7.71 17.75 -4.02
CA VAL A 14 9.15 17.44 -4.08
C VAL A 14 9.45 16.36 -5.11
N GLY A 15 8.66 15.27 -5.15
CA GLY A 15 8.78 14.22 -6.15
C GLY A 15 8.55 14.74 -7.57
N THR A 16 7.61 15.68 -7.76
CA THR A 16 7.33 16.30 -9.08
C THR A 16 8.47 17.21 -9.54
N ILE A 17 9.03 18.01 -8.65
CA ILE A 17 10.23 18.81 -8.95
C ILE A 17 11.40 17.88 -9.26
N GLY A 18 11.60 16.84 -8.45
CA GLY A 18 12.64 15.83 -8.65
C GLY A 18 12.48 15.08 -9.98
N LEU A 19 11.25 14.76 -10.39
CA LEU A 19 10.97 14.14 -11.69
C LEU A 19 11.32 15.08 -12.84
N LEU A 20 10.91 16.35 -12.78
CA LEU A 20 11.27 17.35 -13.79
C LEU A 20 12.79 17.56 -13.87
N ALA A 21 13.48 17.48 -12.73
CA ALA A 21 14.94 17.51 -12.64
C ALA A 21 15.64 16.31 -13.30
N THR A 22 14.94 15.22 -13.60
CA THR A 22 15.48 14.11 -14.42
C THR A 22 15.40 14.37 -15.92
N THR A 23 14.86 15.52 -16.33
CA THR A 23 14.68 15.91 -17.73
C THR A 23 15.59 17.09 -18.10
N PRO A 24 15.86 17.34 -19.39
CA PRO A 24 16.64 18.51 -19.82
C PRO A 24 16.02 19.88 -19.49
N VAL A 25 14.79 19.92 -18.96
CA VAL A 25 14.07 21.17 -18.64
C VAL A 25 14.69 21.87 -17.43
N LEU A 26 15.14 21.10 -16.45
CA LEU A 26 15.74 21.58 -15.22
C LEU A 26 17.09 20.87 -15.10
N GLU A 27 18.16 21.49 -15.56
CA GLU A 27 19.52 20.92 -15.68
C GLU A 27 20.15 20.58 -14.29
N PHE A 28 19.59 19.60 -13.58
CA PHE A 28 20.12 19.11 -12.30
C PHE A 28 20.78 17.75 -12.50
N GLU A 29 22.11 17.70 -12.36
CA GLU A 29 22.89 16.48 -12.66
C GLU A 29 22.81 15.36 -11.61
N SER A 30 22.01 15.48 -10.54
CA SER A 30 22.19 14.66 -9.33
C SER A 30 20.96 13.90 -8.81
N ILE A 31 19.83 13.85 -9.53
CA ILE A 31 18.61 13.16 -9.07
C ILE A 31 18.34 11.91 -9.91
N THR A 32 18.14 10.78 -9.24
CA THR A 32 17.87 9.48 -9.86
C THR A 32 16.38 9.11 -9.77
N LEU A 33 15.88 8.31 -10.73
CA LEU A 33 14.50 7.82 -10.70
C LEU A 33 14.12 7.04 -9.43
N PRO A 34 15.00 6.21 -8.83
CA PRO A 34 14.73 5.59 -7.54
C PRO A 34 14.47 6.60 -6.40
N GLN A 35 15.20 7.71 -6.35
CA GLN A 35 14.97 8.77 -5.34
C GLN A 35 13.59 9.40 -5.52
N VAL A 36 13.27 9.80 -6.75
CA VAL A 36 11.95 10.34 -7.13
C VAL A 36 10.83 9.36 -6.76
N SER A 37 11.05 8.08 -7.03
CA SER A 37 10.09 7.02 -6.71
C SER A 37 9.85 6.88 -5.21
N HIS A 38 10.86 7.08 -4.35
CA HIS A 38 10.67 7.07 -2.89
C HIS A 38 9.84 8.27 -2.40
N TYR A 39 10.02 9.46 -3.01
CA TYR A 39 9.17 10.62 -2.70
C TYR A 39 7.70 10.37 -3.08
N TYR A 40 7.43 9.79 -4.25
CA TYR A 40 6.06 9.45 -4.65
C TYR A 40 5.47 8.30 -3.85
N ALA A 41 6.16 7.16 -3.79
CA ALA A 41 5.62 5.96 -3.17
C ALA A 41 5.59 6.10 -1.65
N VAL A 42 6.74 6.31 -1.01
CA VAL A 42 6.80 6.37 0.46
C VAL A 42 6.28 7.72 0.93
N GLY A 43 6.78 8.83 0.36
CA GLY A 43 6.47 10.18 0.82
C GLY A 43 5.04 10.63 0.60
N PHE A 44 4.50 10.45 -0.60
CA PHE A 44 3.10 10.78 -0.87
C PHE A 44 2.18 9.60 -0.53
N GLY A 45 2.34 8.47 -1.21
CA GLY A 45 1.41 7.35 -1.12
C GLY A 45 1.32 6.75 0.29
N ALA A 46 2.43 6.29 0.85
CA ALA A 46 2.42 5.57 2.12
C ALA A 46 2.09 6.51 3.30
N VAL A 47 2.67 7.72 3.36
CA VAL A 47 2.31 8.71 4.39
C VAL A 47 0.84 9.07 4.35
N LEU A 48 0.25 9.22 3.15
CA LEU A 48 -1.17 9.47 3.01
C LEU A 48 -2.00 8.28 3.54
N ILE A 49 -1.61 7.05 3.21
CA ILE A 49 -2.22 5.82 3.77
C ILE A 49 -2.12 5.80 5.30
N TYR A 50 -0.98 6.14 5.88
CA TYR A 50 -0.81 6.14 7.34
C TYR A 50 -1.68 7.23 8.00
N ALA A 51 -1.64 8.45 7.47
CA ALA A 51 -2.36 9.59 8.03
C ALA A 51 -3.88 9.45 7.90
N LEU A 52 -4.35 9.04 6.71
CA LEU A 52 -5.77 8.77 6.49
C LEU A 52 -6.19 7.52 7.21
N GLY A 53 -5.43 6.43 7.14
CA GLY A 53 -5.76 5.17 7.78
C GLY A 53 -5.94 5.29 9.28
N ALA A 54 -5.02 5.97 9.98
CA ALA A 54 -5.14 6.21 11.41
C ALA A 54 -6.44 6.96 11.79
N ARG A 55 -6.98 7.80 10.89
CA ARG A 55 -8.27 8.48 11.07
C ARG A 55 -9.46 7.61 10.64
N LEU A 56 -9.36 6.98 9.47
CA LEU A 56 -10.45 6.22 8.84
C LEU A 56 -10.75 4.94 9.60
N LEU A 57 -9.74 4.30 10.18
CA LEU A 57 -9.95 3.13 11.04
C LEU A 57 -10.83 3.48 12.26
N ILE A 58 -10.66 4.67 12.85
CA ILE A 58 -11.54 5.17 13.91
C ILE A 58 -12.95 5.40 13.36
N GLY A 59 -13.06 6.07 12.21
CA GLY A 59 -14.35 6.42 11.63
C GLY A 59 -15.20 5.22 11.21
N PHE A 60 -14.60 4.19 10.62
CA PHE A 60 -15.32 3.02 10.12
C PHE A 60 -15.62 1.98 11.21
N TYR A 61 -14.68 1.78 12.13
CA TYR A 61 -14.77 0.69 13.12
C TYR A 61 -15.05 1.16 14.54
N HIS A 62 -15.07 2.47 14.80
CA HIS A 62 -15.29 3.06 16.13
C HIS A 62 -14.29 2.57 17.20
N VAL A 63 -13.13 2.07 16.76
CA VAL A 63 -12.02 1.66 17.61
C VAL A 63 -11.02 2.80 17.67
N THR A 64 -10.57 3.20 18.87
CA THR A 64 -9.54 4.24 19.04
C THR A 64 -8.16 3.61 19.24
N PRO A 65 -7.26 3.64 18.24
CA PRO A 65 -5.93 3.07 18.38
C PRO A 65 -5.08 3.83 19.41
N SER A 66 -4.15 3.12 20.04
CA SER A 66 -3.23 3.73 20.99
C SER A 66 -2.40 4.85 20.35
N ARG A 67 -2.33 6.00 21.04
CA ARG A 67 -1.47 7.13 20.66
C ARG A 67 0.01 6.74 20.67
N VAL A 68 0.39 5.78 21.52
CA VAL A 68 1.76 5.27 21.65
C VAL A 68 2.22 4.56 20.37
N ILE A 69 1.29 3.97 19.61
CA ILE A 69 1.60 3.35 18.31
C ILE A 69 1.45 4.39 17.19
N SER A 70 0.38 5.18 17.24
CA SER A 70 0.01 6.11 16.18
C SER A 70 1.06 7.20 15.95
N TRP A 71 1.59 7.82 17.01
CA TRP A 71 2.52 8.94 16.86
C TRP A 71 3.87 8.52 16.27
N PRO A 72 4.56 7.47 16.80
CA PRO A 72 5.79 6.99 16.19
C PRO A 72 5.61 6.58 14.73
N THR A 73 4.50 5.91 14.40
CA THR A 73 4.14 5.52 13.03
C THR A 73 4.13 6.73 12.10
N LEU A 74 3.40 7.78 12.47
CA LEU A 74 3.22 8.97 11.64
C LEU A 74 4.49 9.81 11.54
N LEU A 75 5.24 9.95 12.64
CA LEU A 75 6.49 10.72 12.64
C LEU A 75 7.59 10.00 11.84
N ALA A 76 7.75 8.69 12.05
CA ALA A 76 8.70 7.90 11.28
C ALA A 76 8.32 7.90 9.78
N GLY A 77 7.03 7.75 9.47
CA GLY A 77 6.52 7.82 8.10
C GLY A 77 6.74 9.18 7.46
N ALA A 78 6.60 10.27 8.23
CA ALA A 78 6.85 11.62 7.73
C ALA A 78 8.35 11.91 7.47
N VAL A 79 9.27 11.31 8.22
CA VAL A 79 10.71 11.57 8.11
C VAL A 79 11.44 10.61 7.18
N ALA A 80 11.04 9.33 7.13
CA ALA A 80 11.69 8.31 6.30
C ALA A 80 11.86 8.71 4.81
N PRO A 81 10.85 9.28 4.12
CA PRO A 81 10.96 9.63 2.70
C PRO A 81 12.00 10.72 2.44
N LEU A 82 12.20 11.64 3.39
CA LEU A 82 13.26 12.65 3.30
C LEU A 82 14.61 11.96 3.19
N LEU A 83 14.92 11.04 4.10
CA LEU A 83 16.19 10.32 4.17
C LEU A 83 16.39 9.37 2.97
N LEU A 84 15.34 8.64 2.59
CA LEU A 84 15.36 7.70 1.46
C LEU A 84 15.50 8.40 0.10
N GLY A 85 14.96 9.63 -0.02
CA GLY A 85 14.99 10.42 -1.24
C GLY A 85 16.20 11.34 -1.37
N MET A 86 17.03 11.52 -0.33
CA MET A 86 18.18 12.42 -0.39
C MET A 86 19.13 12.04 -1.54
N PRO A 87 19.78 13.03 -2.20
CA PRO A 87 20.79 12.85 -3.25
C PRO A 87 21.96 11.93 -2.82
N LEU A 88 22.06 11.72 -1.51
CA LEU A 88 22.79 10.70 -0.76
C LEU A 88 22.85 9.32 -1.43
N TRP A 89 21.80 8.51 -1.24
CA TRP A 89 21.86 7.03 -1.28
C TRP A 89 23.08 6.41 -0.55
N GLN A 90 23.82 7.23 0.18
CA GLN A 90 24.99 6.86 0.93
C GLN A 90 24.56 6.51 2.35
N GLU A 91 25.22 5.49 2.86
CA GLU A 91 25.26 5.23 4.28
C GLU A 91 25.80 6.46 5.02
N PRO A 92 25.24 6.82 6.20
CA PRO A 92 24.25 6.06 6.96
C PRO A 92 22.78 6.43 6.64
N TRP A 93 22.54 7.46 5.81
CA TRP A 93 21.21 8.07 5.66
C TRP A 93 20.19 7.13 5.04
N PHE A 94 20.62 6.33 4.06
CA PHE A 94 19.75 5.35 3.42
C PHE A 94 19.28 4.28 4.42
N SER A 95 20.20 3.70 5.21
CA SER A 95 19.84 2.77 6.28
C SER A 95 18.96 3.39 7.36
N LEU A 96 19.24 4.61 7.83
CA LEU A 96 18.35 5.29 8.78
C LEU A 96 16.94 5.50 8.19
N GLY A 97 16.85 5.93 6.93
CA GLY A 97 15.59 6.06 6.21
C GLY A 97 14.84 4.73 6.11
N GLY A 98 15.55 3.65 5.83
CA GLY A 98 15.01 2.29 5.81
C GLY A 98 14.45 1.86 7.17
N VAL A 99 15.20 2.09 8.25
CA VAL A 99 14.76 1.78 9.63
C VAL A 99 13.52 2.58 10.00
N LEU A 100 13.49 3.89 9.73
CA LEU A 100 12.29 4.70 9.97
C LEU A 100 11.10 4.23 9.12
N GLY A 101 11.33 3.86 7.86
CA GLY A 101 10.31 3.26 7.00
C GLY A 101 9.75 1.96 7.58
N ALA A 102 10.62 1.10 8.14
CA ALA A 102 10.20 -0.14 8.79
C ALA A 102 9.40 0.12 10.08
N VAL A 103 9.80 1.09 10.89
CA VAL A 103 9.03 1.52 12.08
C VAL A 103 7.65 2.01 11.66
N ALA A 104 7.56 2.86 10.64
CA ALA A 104 6.30 3.38 10.13
C ALA A 104 5.38 2.27 9.63
N MET A 105 5.89 1.39 8.76
CA MET A 105 5.09 0.32 8.18
C MET A 105 4.65 -0.73 9.20
N THR A 106 5.54 -1.10 10.14
CA THR A 106 5.21 -2.03 11.23
C THR A 106 4.19 -1.40 12.18
N GLY A 107 4.37 -0.13 12.53
CA GLY A 107 3.41 0.61 13.32
C GLY A 107 2.03 0.67 12.65
N TYR A 108 1.97 0.89 11.34
CA TYR A 108 0.72 0.83 10.57
C TYR A 108 0.08 -0.57 10.60
N LEU A 109 0.85 -1.64 10.42
CA LEU A 109 0.37 -3.01 10.60
C LEU A 109 -0.20 -3.23 12.01
N LEU A 110 0.46 -2.74 13.05
CA LEU A 110 -0.04 -2.86 14.43
C LEU A 110 -1.34 -2.09 14.64
N LEU A 111 -1.50 -0.90 14.05
CA LEU A 111 -2.75 -0.15 14.10
C LEU A 111 -3.90 -0.93 13.43
N VAL A 112 -3.67 -1.47 12.23
CA VAL A 112 -4.65 -2.26 11.49
C VAL A 112 -4.97 -3.56 12.24
N GLY A 113 -3.95 -4.25 12.75
CA GLY A 113 -4.08 -5.49 13.51
C GLY A 113 -4.85 -5.28 14.82
N PHE A 114 -4.58 -4.20 15.55
CA PHE A 114 -5.35 -3.81 16.73
C PHE A 114 -6.83 -3.66 16.40
N VAL A 115 -7.15 -2.91 15.34
CA VAL A 115 -8.55 -2.73 14.89
C VAL A 115 -9.17 -4.06 14.47
N ALA A 116 -8.41 -4.94 13.80
CA ALA A 116 -8.89 -6.26 13.39
C ALA A 116 -9.18 -7.21 14.56
N VAL A 117 -8.50 -7.05 15.70
CA VAL A 117 -8.76 -7.82 16.91
C VAL A 117 -9.98 -7.27 17.67
N GLU A 118 -10.14 -5.95 17.71
CA GLU A 118 -11.20 -5.26 18.47
C GLU A 118 -12.54 -5.15 17.73
N THR A 119 -12.56 -5.35 16.40
CA THR A 119 -13.78 -5.28 15.60
C THR A 119 -14.39 -6.65 15.29
N ASP A 120 -15.64 -6.66 14.87
CA ASP A 120 -16.29 -7.85 14.30
C ASP A 120 -15.52 -8.37 13.07
N ARG A 121 -15.13 -9.65 13.14
CA ARG A 121 -14.36 -10.37 12.11
C ARG A 121 -15.16 -10.66 10.83
N SER A 122 -16.47 -10.39 10.83
CA SER A 122 -17.31 -10.53 9.63
C SER A 122 -16.99 -9.51 8.53
N ARG A 123 -16.25 -8.44 8.85
CA ARG A 123 -15.87 -7.34 7.95
C ARG A 123 -14.69 -7.69 7.04
N VAL A 124 -14.99 -8.34 5.94
CA VAL A 124 -14.00 -8.84 4.97
C VAL A 124 -13.13 -7.76 4.36
N GLU A 125 -13.65 -6.54 4.20
CA GLU A 125 -12.90 -5.42 3.63
C GLU A 125 -11.69 -5.00 4.48
N LEU A 126 -11.70 -5.27 5.80
CA LEU A 126 -10.54 -5.09 6.68
C LEU A 126 -9.39 -6.04 6.31
N ALA A 127 -9.70 -7.23 5.78
CA ALA A 127 -8.68 -8.19 5.35
C ALA A 127 -7.84 -7.62 4.20
N GLY A 128 -8.41 -6.79 3.33
CA GLY A 128 -7.66 -6.08 2.28
C GLY A 128 -6.61 -5.15 2.87
N ILE A 129 -6.99 -4.34 3.86
CA ILE A 129 -6.08 -3.42 4.56
C ILE A 129 -4.99 -4.22 5.31
N LEU A 130 -5.37 -5.30 5.99
CA LEU A 130 -4.44 -6.16 6.72
C LEU A 130 -3.42 -6.83 5.78
N CYS A 131 -3.88 -7.49 4.72
CA CYS A 131 -3.00 -8.09 3.71
C CYS A 131 -2.11 -7.04 3.03
N GLY A 132 -2.64 -5.84 2.77
CA GLY A 132 -1.86 -4.70 2.29
C GLY A 132 -0.75 -4.33 3.26
N SER A 133 -1.06 -4.14 4.54
CA SER A 133 -0.04 -3.81 5.56
C SER A 133 1.02 -4.91 5.75
N LEU A 134 0.63 -6.20 5.67
CA LEU A 134 1.56 -7.33 5.73
C LEU A 134 2.52 -7.34 4.54
N THR A 135 2.01 -7.13 3.32
CA THR A 135 2.86 -7.01 2.13
C THR A 135 3.74 -5.77 2.17
N GLY A 136 3.26 -4.67 2.78
CA GLY A 136 4.09 -3.51 3.09
C GLY A 136 5.25 -3.83 4.04
N VAL A 137 5.00 -4.59 5.12
CA VAL A 137 6.06 -5.05 6.03
C VAL A 137 7.06 -5.96 5.31
N ALA A 138 6.58 -6.87 4.47
CA ALA A 138 7.45 -7.70 3.63
C ALA A 138 8.31 -6.84 2.69
N ALA A 139 7.73 -5.81 2.06
CA ALA A 139 8.47 -4.89 1.21
C ALA A 139 9.60 -4.18 1.96
N VAL A 140 9.32 -3.59 3.13
CA VAL A 140 10.36 -2.89 3.91
C VAL A 140 11.41 -3.87 4.45
N ALA A 141 11.05 -5.11 4.80
CA ALA A 141 12.03 -6.12 5.20
C ALA A 141 13.01 -6.45 4.06
N VAL A 142 12.51 -6.60 2.83
CA VAL A 142 13.35 -6.78 1.64
C VAL A 142 14.19 -5.52 1.38
N GLY A 143 13.61 -4.33 1.52
CA GLY A 143 14.32 -3.05 1.37
C GLY A 143 15.45 -2.89 2.39
N LEU A 144 15.24 -3.28 3.64
CA LEU A 144 16.26 -3.29 4.69
C LEU A 144 17.39 -4.26 4.36
N SER A 145 17.10 -5.43 3.78
CA SER A 145 18.18 -6.31 3.33
C SER A 145 19.07 -5.62 2.29
N VAL A 146 18.52 -4.79 1.40
CA VAL A 146 19.34 -4.02 0.45
C VAL A 146 20.15 -2.96 1.18
N ALA A 147 19.52 -2.20 2.08
CA ALA A 147 20.19 -1.13 2.83
C ALA A 147 21.37 -1.63 3.67
N PHE A 148 21.26 -2.83 4.24
CA PHE A 148 22.32 -3.43 5.06
C PHE A 148 23.19 -4.45 4.32
N GLY A 149 23.16 -4.48 2.98
CA GLY A 149 24.03 -5.34 2.17
C GLY A 149 23.73 -6.85 2.26
N GLY A 150 22.51 -7.21 2.64
CA GLY A 150 22.00 -8.59 2.66
C GLY A 150 21.77 -9.19 1.26
N GLY A 151 21.77 -10.52 1.20
CA GLY A 151 21.83 -11.29 -0.06
C GLY A 151 20.50 -11.84 -0.60
N ILE A 152 19.39 -11.09 -0.53
CA ILE A 152 18.16 -11.52 -1.22
C ILE A 152 18.37 -11.32 -2.73
N HIS A 153 18.35 -12.41 -3.49
CA HIS A 153 18.39 -12.35 -4.96
C HIS A 153 17.18 -11.56 -5.48
N ASP A 154 17.42 -10.63 -6.41
CA ASP A 154 16.39 -9.74 -6.98
C ASP A 154 15.58 -8.95 -5.94
N ALA A 155 16.21 -8.58 -4.81
CA ALA A 155 15.58 -7.83 -3.74
C ALA A 155 14.82 -6.58 -4.24
N THR A 156 15.37 -5.82 -5.19
CA THR A 156 14.71 -4.63 -5.74
C THR A 156 13.41 -4.98 -6.49
N THR A 157 13.41 -6.05 -7.28
CA THR A 157 12.22 -6.54 -7.98
C THR A 157 11.17 -7.05 -7.00
N LEU A 158 11.61 -7.80 -5.98
CA LEU A 158 10.74 -8.34 -4.95
C LEU A 158 10.12 -7.22 -4.09
N HIS A 159 10.94 -6.25 -3.66
CA HIS A 159 10.51 -5.05 -2.95
C HIS A 159 9.44 -4.31 -3.76
N ARG A 160 9.74 -3.98 -5.03
CA ARG A 160 8.79 -3.30 -5.92
C ARG A 160 7.49 -4.08 -6.08
N THR A 161 7.57 -5.40 -6.20
CA THR A 161 6.40 -6.28 -6.32
C THR A 161 5.51 -6.17 -5.07
N PHE A 162 6.10 -6.28 -3.88
CA PHE A 162 5.33 -6.14 -2.65
C PHE A 162 4.76 -4.75 -2.44
N VAL A 163 5.44 -3.68 -2.86
CA VAL A 163 4.91 -2.32 -2.79
C VAL A 163 3.76 -2.11 -3.78
N LEU A 164 4.00 -2.37 -5.07
CA LEU A 164 3.10 -1.97 -6.16
C LEU A 164 1.97 -2.98 -6.43
N SER A 165 2.19 -4.27 -6.21
CA SER A 165 1.17 -5.31 -6.38
C SER A 165 0.51 -5.70 -5.05
N GLY A 166 1.18 -5.43 -3.92
CA GLY A 166 0.69 -5.77 -2.58
C GLY A 166 0.16 -4.56 -1.81
N PHE A 167 1.07 -3.80 -1.19
CA PHE A 167 0.73 -2.78 -0.21
C PHE A 167 -0.28 -1.77 -0.75
N PHE A 168 -0.01 -1.15 -1.90
CA PHE A 168 -0.92 -0.14 -2.45
C PHE A 168 -2.26 -0.72 -2.89
N PRO A 169 -2.34 -1.71 -3.82
CA PRO A 169 -3.62 -2.18 -4.32
C PRO A 169 -4.50 -2.76 -3.21
N LEU A 170 -3.95 -3.62 -2.34
CA LEU A 170 -4.74 -4.26 -1.28
C LEU A 170 -5.26 -3.23 -0.27
N THR A 171 -4.43 -2.27 0.13
CA THR A 171 -4.86 -1.23 1.07
C THR A 171 -5.91 -0.30 0.45
N ILE A 172 -5.70 0.12 -0.80
CA ILE A 172 -6.65 0.98 -1.53
C ILE A 172 -7.99 0.26 -1.72
N VAL A 173 -7.97 -0.99 -2.18
CA VAL A 173 -9.19 -1.80 -2.37
C VAL A 173 -9.92 -2.01 -1.04
N GLY A 174 -9.19 -2.32 0.04
CA GLY A 174 -9.77 -2.47 1.37
C GLY A 174 -10.49 -1.20 1.85
N TYR A 175 -9.84 -0.03 1.75
CA TYR A 175 -10.51 1.25 2.08
C TYR A 175 -11.65 1.59 1.11
N ALA A 176 -11.50 1.32 -0.18
CA ALA A 176 -12.53 1.63 -1.16
C ALA A 176 -13.83 0.86 -0.87
N TYR A 177 -13.75 -0.42 -0.47
CA TYR A 177 -14.94 -1.16 -0.05
C TYR A 177 -15.56 -0.65 1.25
N GLN A 178 -14.80 0.01 2.13
CA GLN A 178 -15.36 0.71 3.29
C GLN A 178 -16.14 1.97 2.89
N PHE A 179 -15.63 2.74 1.93
CA PHE A 179 -16.33 3.94 1.43
C PHE A 179 -17.53 3.61 0.54
N PHE A 180 -17.42 2.54 -0.24
CA PHE A 180 -18.41 2.14 -1.23
C PHE A 180 -18.93 0.74 -0.86
N PRO A 181 -19.96 0.64 0.02
CA PRO A 181 -20.48 -0.65 0.47
C PRO A 181 -21.16 -1.38 -0.70
N VAL A 182 -20.38 -2.17 -1.44
CA VAL A 182 -20.84 -2.88 -2.65
C VAL A 182 -21.83 -3.99 -2.31
N THR A 183 -21.80 -4.51 -1.08
CA THR A 183 -22.66 -5.61 -0.61
C THR A 183 -24.14 -5.21 -0.46
N SER A 184 -24.46 -3.91 -0.48
CA SER A 184 -25.84 -3.44 -0.53
C SER A 184 -26.41 -3.38 -1.97
N GLY A 185 -25.60 -3.71 -2.98
CA GLY A 185 -26.00 -3.74 -4.38
C GLY A 185 -26.87 -4.94 -4.73
N ARG A 186 -27.71 -4.81 -5.77
CA ARG A 186 -28.60 -5.88 -6.28
C ARG A 186 -28.11 -6.45 -7.62
N PHE A 187 -26.83 -6.78 -7.73
CA PHE A 187 -26.21 -7.35 -8.93
C PHE A 187 -25.33 -8.57 -8.58
N PRO A 188 -25.01 -9.44 -9.55
CA PRO A 188 -24.21 -10.64 -9.30
C PRO A 188 -22.88 -10.31 -8.62
N GLY A 189 -22.50 -11.07 -7.60
CA GLY A 189 -21.23 -10.87 -6.90
C GLY A 189 -21.22 -9.73 -5.86
N ALA A 190 -22.27 -8.90 -5.77
CA ALA A 190 -22.47 -7.86 -4.74
C ALA A 190 -22.71 -8.46 -3.34
N THR A 191 -21.77 -9.26 -2.86
CA THR A 191 -21.86 -10.05 -1.63
C THR A 191 -20.51 -10.01 -0.92
N THR A 192 -20.51 -10.32 0.37
CA THR A 192 -19.28 -10.45 1.16
C THR A 192 -18.30 -11.46 0.55
N ARG A 193 -18.81 -12.53 -0.08
CA ARG A 193 -17.99 -13.52 -0.80
C ARG A 193 -17.32 -12.96 -2.05
N GLY A 194 -18.01 -12.09 -2.80
CA GLY A 194 -17.44 -11.44 -3.97
C GLY A 194 -16.30 -10.48 -3.60
N VAL A 195 -16.51 -9.69 -2.55
CA VAL A 195 -15.45 -8.84 -1.96
C VAL A 195 -14.27 -9.69 -1.49
N ALA A 196 -14.53 -10.78 -0.76
CA ALA A 196 -13.50 -11.71 -0.30
C ALA A 196 -12.71 -12.32 -1.46
N ALA A 197 -13.39 -12.72 -2.54
CA ALA A 197 -12.74 -13.30 -3.71
C ALA A 197 -11.81 -12.29 -4.40
N ALA A 198 -12.25 -11.03 -4.57
CA ALA A 198 -11.40 -9.99 -5.16
C ALA A 198 -10.15 -9.71 -4.32
N ILE A 199 -10.30 -9.55 -3.00
CA ILE A 199 -9.19 -9.36 -2.07
C ILE A 199 -8.27 -10.59 -2.04
N GLY A 200 -8.85 -11.79 -1.98
CA GLY A 200 -8.12 -13.04 -1.97
C GLY A 200 -7.28 -13.24 -3.22
N LEU A 201 -7.83 -12.94 -4.40
CA LEU A 201 -7.10 -13.00 -5.68
C LEU A 201 -5.92 -12.02 -5.72
N LEU A 202 -6.09 -10.80 -5.20
CA LEU A 202 -5.00 -9.84 -5.07
C LEU A 202 -3.92 -10.35 -4.10
N ALA A 203 -4.32 -10.81 -2.92
CA ALA A 203 -3.39 -11.25 -1.87
C ALA A 203 -2.61 -12.52 -2.28
N VAL A 204 -3.29 -13.51 -2.86
CA VAL A 204 -2.64 -14.70 -3.41
C VAL A 204 -1.77 -14.32 -4.60
N GLY A 205 -2.27 -13.45 -5.49
CA GLY A 205 -1.53 -13.02 -6.66
C GLY A 205 -0.19 -12.35 -6.34
N VAL A 206 -0.14 -11.48 -5.32
CA VAL A 206 1.13 -10.87 -4.89
C VAL A 206 2.06 -11.87 -4.19
N LEU A 207 1.53 -12.80 -3.38
CA LEU A 207 2.34 -13.86 -2.76
C LEU A 207 2.99 -14.74 -3.82
N VAL A 208 2.21 -15.18 -4.82
CA VAL A 208 2.66 -16.00 -5.94
C VAL A 208 3.70 -15.24 -6.80
N GLN A 209 3.49 -13.95 -7.06
CA GLN A 209 4.51 -13.11 -7.71
C GLN A 209 5.82 -13.10 -6.92
N GLY A 210 5.76 -12.90 -5.60
CA GLY A 210 6.95 -12.90 -4.74
C GLY A 210 7.70 -14.22 -4.79
N ILE A 211 6.98 -15.35 -4.72
CA ILE A 211 7.57 -16.70 -4.87
C ILE A 211 8.23 -16.85 -6.25
N GLY A 212 7.57 -16.41 -7.32
CA GLY A 212 8.11 -16.45 -8.68
C GLY A 212 9.40 -15.64 -8.83
N VAL A 213 9.49 -14.46 -8.20
CA VAL A 213 10.70 -13.63 -8.18
C VAL A 213 11.82 -14.32 -7.41
N VAL A 214 11.57 -14.79 -6.18
CA VAL A 214 12.61 -15.45 -5.38
C VAL A 214 13.10 -16.74 -6.02
N GLY A 215 12.19 -17.55 -6.59
CA GLY A 215 12.51 -18.80 -7.24
C GLY A 215 13.01 -18.67 -8.67
N GLN A 216 13.03 -17.47 -9.26
CA GLN A 216 13.34 -17.23 -10.67
C GLN A 216 12.45 -18.06 -11.62
N ILE A 217 11.17 -18.23 -11.27
CA ILE A 217 10.20 -19.05 -12.02
C ILE A 217 9.19 -18.13 -12.70
N GLU A 218 9.45 -17.76 -13.96
CA GLU A 218 8.64 -16.79 -14.71
C GLU A 218 7.17 -17.22 -14.86
N LEU A 219 6.92 -18.52 -15.02
CA LEU A 219 5.55 -19.05 -15.07
C LEU A 219 4.79 -18.78 -13.76
N VAL A 220 5.43 -19.01 -12.61
CA VAL A 220 4.82 -18.74 -11.29
C VAL A 220 4.55 -17.25 -11.15
N ARG A 221 5.51 -16.40 -11.52
CA ARG A 221 5.33 -14.94 -11.50
C ARG A 221 4.15 -14.51 -12.38
N SER A 222 4.07 -15.02 -13.61
CA SER A 222 2.99 -14.74 -14.57
C SER A 222 1.61 -15.14 -14.04
N VAL A 223 1.50 -16.32 -13.40
CA VAL A 223 0.26 -16.75 -12.74
C VAL A 223 -0.13 -15.77 -11.63
N GLY A 224 0.82 -15.33 -10.81
CA GLY A 224 0.53 -14.34 -9.76
C GLY A 224 0.08 -12.98 -10.31
N ILE A 225 0.66 -12.53 -11.43
CA ILE A 225 0.21 -11.31 -12.14
C ILE A 225 -1.24 -11.50 -12.62
N ALA A 226 -1.54 -12.62 -13.28
CA ALA A 226 -2.88 -12.92 -13.76
C ALA A 226 -3.91 -12.97 -12.62
N CYS A 227 -3.59 -13.62 -11.50
CA CYS A 227 -4.43 -13.63 -10.30
C CYS A 227 -4.69 -12.22 -9.77
N SER A 228 -3.65 -11.38 -9.68
CA SER A 228 -3.78 -9.99 -9.22
C SER A 228 -4.64 -9.15 -10.17
N ALA A 229 -4.45 -9.32 -11.48
CA ALA A 229 -5.24 -8.64 -12.49
C ALA A 229 -6.72 -9.04 -12.39
N LEU A 230 -7.02 -10.33 -12.22
CA LEU A 230 -8.39 -10.81 -12.02
C LEU A 230 -9.02 -10.26 -10.73
N GLY A 231 -8.25 -10.17 -9.63
CA GLY A 231 -8.71 -9.53 -8.39
C GLY A 231 -9.01 -8.04 -8.59
N GLY A 232 -8.15 -7.33 -9.33
CA GLY A 232 -8.36 -5.93 -9.70
C GLY A 232 -9.58 -5.71 -10.60
N LEU A 233 -9.81 -6.59 -11.59
CA LEU A 233 -11.00 -6.58 -12.42
C LEU A 233 -12.27 -6.87 -11.61
N GLY A 234 -12.20 -7.80 -10.67
CA GLY A 234 -13.29 -8.08 -9.73
C GLY A 234 -13.62 -6.84 -8.87
N TYR A 235 -12.60 -6.15 -8.37
CA TYR A 235 -12.78 -4.87 -7.67
C TYR A 235 -13.45 -3.81 -8.55
N LEU A 236 -12.94 -3.61 -9.77
CA LEU A 236 -13.50 -2.64 -10.71
C LEU A 236 -14.97 -2.97 -11.02
N TYR A 237 -15.28 -4.24 -11.28
CA TYR A 237 -16.65 -4.70 -11.53
C TYR A 237 -17.59 -4.41 -10.37
N LEU A 238 -17.17 -4.71 -9.13
CA LEU A 238 -18.01 -4.51 -7.94
C LEU A 238 -18.26 -3.02 -7.65
N VAL A 239 -17.22 -2.18 -7.76
CA VAL A 239 -17.36 -0.74 -7.53
C VAL A 239 -18.15 -0.06 -8.65
N THR A 240 -17.90 -0.41 -9.92
CA THR A 240 -18.66 0.17 -11.03
C THR A 240 -20.12 -0.25 -11.00
N GLY A 241 -20.43 -1.52 -10.72
CA GLY A 241 -21.81 -2.01 -10.55
C GLY A 241 -22.56 -1.26 -9.44
N ARG A 242 -21.86 -0.85 -8.37
CA ARG A 242 -22.44 -0.05 -7.29
C ARG A 242 -22.85 1.37 -7.74
N PHE A 243 -22.09 1.99 -8.64
CA PHE A 243 -22.36 3.34 -9.15
C PHE A 243 -23.29 3.36 -10.36
N ALA A 244 -23.20 2.35 -11.22
CA ALA A 244 -24.04 2.26 -12.42
C ALA A 244 -25.51 1.99 -12.09
N GLY A 245 -25.86 1.77 -10.82
CA GLY A 245 -27.24 1.57 -10.40
C GLY A 245 -27.87 0.40 -11.15
N TRP A 246 -27.13 -0.71 -11.32
CA TRP A 246 -27.67 -1.96 -11.87
C TRP A 246 -28.67 -2.59 -10.89
N SER A 247 -29.66 -1.82 -10.44
CA SER A 247 -30.98 -2.32 -10.14
C SER A 247 -31.54 -2.80 -11.46
N HIS A 248 -31.54 -4.12 -11.69
CA HIS A 248 -32.47 -4.64 -12.67
C HIS A 248 -33.86 -4.12 -12.28
N ALA A 249 -34.41 -3.30 -13.17
CA ALA A 249 -35.83 -3.23 -13.43
C ALA A 249 -36.33 -4.66 -13.74
N ARG A 250 -36.54 -5.44 -12.68
CA ARG A 250 -37.64 -6.40 -12.65
C ARG A 250 -38.71 -5.60 -11.92
N GLY A 251 -39.48 -4.77 -12.60
CA GLY A 251 -40.46 -5.27 -13.56
C GLY A 251 -41.49 -6.03 -12.76
N GLU A 252 -42.19 -5.31 -11.89
CA GLU A 252 -43.55 -5.66 -11.47
C GLU A 252 -44.48 -5.57 -12.68
#